data_AF-A0A520HZB3-F1
#
_entry.id   AF-A0A520HZB3-F1
#
_cell.length_a   1.000
_cell.length_b   1.000
_cell.length_c   1.000
_cell.angle_alpha   90.00
_cell.angle_beta   90.00
_cell.angle_gamma   90.00
#
_symmetry.space_group_name_H-M   'P 1'
#
loop_
_entity.id
_entity.type
_entity.pdbx_description
1 polymer ?
#
loop_
_entity_poly.entity_id
_entity_poly.type
_entity_poly.pdbx_seq_one_letter_code
_entity_poly.pdbx_strand_id
1 'polypeptide(L)'
;MMMTVVSRVLAGVCAVWMLAGAGRAPAAGWPAGTTIAPLYREIGDWLLGCDNTRRCVARYVPEDDGALQADDDDDPFGMTIVREEGPLGLQVQLTGVGSLRRDAMRVDGRPAPGVEWRAT
;
A
#
# COMPACT_ATOMS: atom_id res chain seq x y z
N MET A 1 -2.40 -56.48 -48.62
CA MET A 1 -1.14 -56.21 -47.89
C MET A 1 -1.51 -55.30 -46.73
N MET A 2 -1.84 -55.72 -45.51
CA MET A 2 -1.25 -56.74 -44.63
C MET A 2 0.20 -56.43 -44.26
N MET A 3 0.39 -55.71 -43.14
CA MET A 3 1.37 -56.06 -42.10
C MET A 3 1.14 -55.25 -40.82
N THR A 4 0.55 -55.94 -39.85
CA THR A 4 0.62 -55.75 -38.39
C THR A 4 2.07 -55.87 -37.91
N VAL A 5 2.42 -55.32 -36.71
CA VAL A 5 3.26 -55.94 -35.64
C VAL A 5 3.77 -54.86 -34.63
N VAL A 6 3.21 -54.82 -33.41
CA VAL A 6 3.82 -55.18 -32.08
C VAL A 6 4.57 -54.01 -31.41
N SER A 7 4.13 -53.38 -30.30
CA SER A 7 3.72 -53.84 -28.94
C SER A 7 4.89 -54.10 -27.97
N ARG A 8 4.96 -53.24 -26.93
CA ARG A 8 5.64 -53.41 -25.60
C ARG A 8 7.18 -53.39 -25.66
N VAL A 9 7.96 -52.83 -24.72
CA VAL A 9 8.11 -53.08 -23.27
C VAL A 9 9.04 -51.94 -22.75
N LEU A 10 8.82 -51.21 -21.65
CA LEU A 10 9.30 -51.42 -20.26
C LEU A 10 8.90 -50.12 -19.51
N ALA A 11 8.06 -50.10 -18.47
CA ALA A 11 8.28 -50.66 -17.13
C ALA A 11 9.66 -50.29 -16.56
N GLY A 12 9.75 -49.16 -15.85
CA GLY A 12 11.01 -48.66 -15.30
C GLY A 12 10.84 -47.61 -14.20
N VAL A 13 10.37 -48.07 -13.03
CA VAL A 13 10.87 -47.71 -11.69
C VAL A 13 11.13 -46.22 -11.38
N CYS A 14 10.21 -45.60 -10.62
CA CYS A 14 10.50 -44.89 -9.36
C CYS A 14 9.22 -44.19 -8.88
N ALA A 15 8.30 -44.99 -8.36
CA ALA A 15 7.49 -44.52 -7.24
C ALA A 15 8.42 -44.17 -6.07
N VAL A 16 7.98 -43.25 -5.21
CA VAL A 16 8.62 -42.77 -3.97
C VAL A 16 9.47 -41.50 -4.13
N TRP A 17 8.79 -40.36 -4.16
CA TRP A 17 9.01 -39.21 -3.27
C TRP A 17 7.63 -38.58 -3.05
N MET A 18 6.76 -39.23 -2.28
CA MET A 18 6.52 -38.89 -0.88
C MET A 18 6.45 -37.37 -0.62
N LEU A 19 5.19 -36.94 -0.42
CA LEU A 19 4.80 -35.90 0.52
C LEU A 19 5.23 -34.47 0.17
N ALA A 20 4.57 -33.90 -0.84
CA ALA A 20 4.32 -32.46 -0.90
C ALA A 20 3.31 -32.07 0.21
N GLY A 21 3.73 -32.24 1.47
CA GLY A 21 3.08 -31.60 2.60
C GLY A 21 3.34 -30.12 2.47
N ALA A 22 2.36 -29.37 1.96
CA ALA A 22 2.31 -27.93 2.07
C ALA A 22 2.12 -27.56 3.56
N GLY A 23 3.18 -27.76 4.35
CA GLY A 23 3.29 -27.24 5.70
C GLY A 23 3.30 -25.73 5.58
N ARG A 24 2.14 -25.12 5.80
CA ARG A 24 2.00 -23.68 5.97
C ARG A 24 2.89 -23.31 7.14
N ALA A 25 4.08 -22.76 6.86
CA ALA A 25 4.96 -22.28 7.91
C ALA A 25 4.14 -21.34 8.80
N PRO A 26 4.12 -21.54 10.13
CA PRO A 26 3.44 -20.62 11.01
C PRO A 26 4.05 -19.24 10.77
N ALA A 27 3.20 -18.25 10.48
CA ALA A 27 3.65 -16.87 10.40
C ALA A 27 4.39 -16.56 11.71
N ALA A 28 5.65 -16.13 11.61
CA ALA A 28 6.42 -15.71 12.76
C ALA A 28 5.65 -14.56 13.42
N GLY A 29 4.93 -14.88 14.49
CA GLY A 29 4.23 -13.90 15.31
C GLY A 29 5.28 -13.05 16.02
N TRP A 30 5.04 -11.74 16.06
CA TRP A 30 5.84 -10.84 16.88
C TRP A 30 5.66 -11.22 18.35
N PRO A 31 6.74 -11.17 19.17
CA PRO A 31 6.62 -11.54 20.57
C PRO A 31 5.62 -10.62 21.28
N ALA A 32 4.69 -11.24 22.00
CA ALA A 32 3.75 -10.51 22.86
C ALA A 32 4.56 -9.71 23.89
N GLY A 33 4.40 -8.38 23.90
CA GLY A 33 5.13 -7.48 24.80
C GLY A 33 6.17 -6.58 24.13
N THR A 34 6.37 -6.66 22.81
CA THR A 34 7.11 -5.60 22.10
C THR A 34 6.26 -4.34 22.02
N THR A 35 6.64 -3.30 22.78
CA THR A 35 6.13 -1.95 22.57
C THR A 35 6.72 -1.42 21.27
N ILE A 36 6.00 -1.58 20.16
CA ILE A 36 6.34 -0.93 18.89
C ILE A 36 5.92 0.53 19.03
N ALA A 37 6.88 1.41 19.30
CA ALA A 37 6.64 2.85 19.23
C ALA A 37 6.30 3.23 17.77
N PRO A 38 5.37 4.19 17.56
CA PRO A 38 5.10 4.70 16.22
C PRO A 38 6.41 5.22 15.61
N LEU A 39 6.76 4.68 14.45
CA LEU A 39 7.95 5.10 13.71
C LEU A 39 7.59 6.36 12.94
N TYR A 40 8.13 7.50 13.37
CA TYR A 40 8.03 8.74 12.63
C TYR A 40 9.31 8.98 11.83
N ARG A 41 9.15 9.44 10.59
CA ARG A 41 10.25 9.80 9.72
C ARG A 41 9.86 10.99 8.85
N GLU A 42 10.77 11.95 8.76
CA GLU A 42 10.67 13.07 7.81
C GLU A 42 11.37 12.70 6.50
N ILE A 43 10.73 13.01 5.36
CA ILE A 43 11.24 12.77 4.01
C ILE A 43 10.92 13.99 3.15
N GLY A 44 11.83 14.96 3.11
CA GLY A 44 11.53 16.28 2.54
C GLY A 44 10.36 16.91 3.31
N ASP A 45 9.39 17.46 2.58
CA ASP A 45 8.20 18.12 3.12
C ASP A 45 7.13 17.17 3.69
N TRP A 46 7.50 15.92 3.98
CA TRP A 46 6.56 14.89 4.39
C TRP A 46 6.90 14.33 5.75
N LEU A 47 5.91 14.33 6.63
CA LEU A 47 5.92 13.58 7.87
C LEU A 47 5.26 12.22 7.65
N LEU A 48 6.03 11.16 7.72
CA LEU A 48 5.56 9.77 7.62
C LEU A 48 5.49 9.15 9.02
N GLY A 49 4.35 8.53 9.35
CA GLY A 49 4.16 7.78 10.58
C GLY A 49 3.39 6.49 10.33
N CYS A 50 3.78 5.38 10.96
CA CYS A 50 2.95 4.18 11.00
C CYS A 50 2.64 3.80 12.45
N ASP A 51 1.38 3.43 12.71
CA ASP A 51 0.98 2.89 14.01
C ASP A 51 1.15 1.36 14.08
N ASN A 52 0.85 0.80 15.26
CA ASN A 52 0.91 -0.63 15.51
C ASN A 52 -0.23 -1.43 14.86
N THR A 53 -1.21 -0.76 14.26
CA THR A 53 -2.34 -1.37 13.53
C THR A 53 -2.08 -1.48 12.03
N ARG A 54 -0.83 -1.27 11.59
CA ARG A 54 -0.41 -1.29 10.18
C ARG A 54 -1.09 -0.21 9.35
N ARG A 55 -1.53 0.86 10.00
CA ARG A 55 -1.96 2.08 9.33
C ARG A 55 -0.77 3.02 9.23
N CYS A 56 -0.46 3.43 8.00
CA CYS A 56 0.56 4.42 7.72
C CYS A 56 -0.09 5.71 7.23
N VAL A 57 0.41 6.84 7.71
CA VAL A 57 -0.06 8.18 7.40
C VAL A 57 1.16 8.99 6.92
N ALA A 58 1.03 9.63 5.77
CA ALA A 58 1.97 10.64 5.30
C ALA A 58 1.23 11.98 5.25
N ARG A 59 1.73 12.98 5.98
CA ARG A 59 1.18 14.33 6.00
C ARG A 59 2.16 15.29 5.34
N TYR A 60 1.67 16.10 4.40
CA TYR A 60 2.43 17.21 3.85
C TYR A 60 2.57 18.30 4.92
N VAL A 61 3.81 18.70 5.18
CA VAL A 61 4.18 19.77 6.10
C VAL A 61 4.97 20.77 5.27
N PRO A 62 4.37 21.90 4.84
CA PRO A 62 5.11 22.91 4.10
C PRO A 62 6.27 23.40 4.98
N GLU A 63 7.45 23.58 4.38
CA GLU A 63 8.54 24.27 5.06
C GLU A 63 8.07 25.69 5.37
N ASP A 64 7.99 26.02 6.65
CA ASP A 64 7.65 27.36 7.12
C ASP A 64 8.80 28.29 6.72
N ASP A 65 8.63 28.99 5.60
CA ASP A 65 9.55 30.02 5.12
C ASP A 65 9.37 31.35 5.88
N GLY A 66 8.66 31.33 7.02
CA GLY A 66 8.42 32.47 7.89
C GLY A 66 7.23 33.33 7.47
N ALA A 67 6.41 32.84 6.53
CA ALA A 67 5.21 33.54 6.06
C ALA A 67 3.88 32.96 6.60
N LEU A 68 3.90 31.85 7.35
CA LEU A 68 2.69 31.21 7.87
C LEU A 68 2.55 31.51 9.37
N GLN A 69 2.08 32.72 9.67
CA GLN A 69 1.56 33.05 10.99
C GLN A 69 0.36 32.15 11.30
N ALA A 70 0.47 31.36 12.37
CA ALA A 70 -0.53 30.41 12.85
C ALA A 70 -1.83 31.05 13.40
N ASP A 71 -2.15 32.27 12.99
CA ASP A 71 -3.27 33.08 13.51
C ASP A 71 -4.22 33.59 12.40
N ASP A 72 -3.93 33.36 11.12
CA ASP A 72 -4.89 33.59 10.04
C ASP A 72 -5.50 32.24 9.60
N ASP A 73 -6.82 32.11 9.67
CA ASP A 73 -7.63 30.93 9.30
C ASP A 73 -7.48 30.47 7.82
N ASP A 74 -6.49 30.99 7.10
CA ASP A 74 -6.14 30.64 5.73
C ASP A 74 -5.00 29.62 5.70
N ASP A 75 -5.24 28.44 6.30
CA ASP A 75 -4.30 27.33 6.21
C ASP A 75 -3.99 27.02 4.73
N PRO A 76 -2.72 27.11 4.31
CA PRO A 76 -2.33 26.72 2.96
C PRO A 76 -2.61 25.24 2.79
N PHE A 77 -3.19 24.89 1.65
CA PHE A 77 -3.52 23.53 1.21
C PHE A 77 -2.82 22.39 1.97
N GLY A 78 -3.61 21.54 2.65
CA GLY A 78 -3.15 20.35 3.34
C GLY A 78 -3.39 19.08 2.52
N MET A 79 -2.45 18.13 2.62
CA MET A 79 -2.59 16.81 2.03
C MET A 79 -2.19 15.72 3.03
N THR A 80 -3.07 14.73 3.21
CA THR A 80 -2.83 13.56 4.03
C THR A 80 -3.07 12.30 3.21
N ILE A 81 -2.08 11.41 3.17
CA ILE A 81 -2.16 10.11 2.52
C ILE A 81 -2.25 9.05 3.61
N VAL A 82 -3.31 8.24 3.59
CA VAL A 82 -3.51 7.14 4.52
C VAL A 82 -3.49 5.83 3.75
N ARG A 83 -2.70 4.88 4.26
CA ARG A 83 -2.71 3.49 3.80
C ARG A 83 -2.99 2.58 4.97
N GLU A 84 -4.07 1.83 4.88
CA GLU A 84 -4.45 0.79 5.83
C GLU A 84 -4.26 -0.59 5.19
N GLU A 85 -4.11 -1.63 6.02
CA GLU A 85 -4.15 -3.00 5.55
C GLU A 85 -5.59 -3.36 5.13
N GLY A 86 -5.82 -3.59 3.84
CA GLY A 86 -7.15 -3.97 3.35
C GLY A 86 -7.36 -3.67 1.87
N PRO A 87 -8.57 -3.96 1.35
CA PRO A 87 -8.90 -3.78 -0.06
C PRO A 87 -9.10 -2.32 -0.45
N LEU A 88 -9.23 -1.41 0.53
CA LEU A 88 -9.51 0.01 0.33
C LEU A 88 -8.32 0.79 -0.25
N GLY A 89 -7.13 0.19 -0.30
CA GLY A 89 -5.97 0.77 -0.97
C GLY A 89 -5.45 2.03 -0.29
N LEU A 90 -5.02 3.00 -1.10
CA LEU A 90 -4.43 4.27 -0.66
C LEU A 90 -5.50 5.37 -0.72
N GLN A 91 -5.68 6.08 0.39
CA GLN A 91 -6.64 7.19 0.50
C GLN A 91 -5.87 8.51 0.54
N VAL A 92 -6.32 9.50 -0.21
CA VAL A 92 -5.75 10.85 -0.21
C VAL A 92 -6.84 11.82 0.23
N GLN A 93 -6.59 12.49 1.35
CA GLN A 93 -7.42 13.57 1.86
C GLN A 93 -6.75 14.89 1.55
N LEU A 94 -7.52 15.80 0.93
CA LEU A 94 -7.08 17.17 0.66
C LEU A 94 -7.93 18.13 1.48
N THR A 95 -7.27 19.09 2.12
CA THR A 95 -7.89 20.20 2.84
C THR A 95 -7.37 21.50 2.26
N GLY A 96 -8.17 22.55 2.26
CA GLY A 96 -7.74 23.85 1.79
C GLY A 96 -8.91 24.81 1.65
N VAL A 97 -8.57 26.09 1.50
CA VAL A 97 -9.57 27.15 1.33
C VAL A 97 -10.12 27.13 -0.10
N GLY A 98 -11.45 27.03 -0.24
CA GLY A 98 -12.15 27.09 -1.51
C GLY A 98 -12.63 25.75 -2.09
N SER A 99 -13.24 25.80 -3.28
CA SER A 99 -13.82 24.61 -3.92
C SER A 99 -12.76 23.80 -4.67
N LEU A 100 -12.53 22.55 -4.25
CA LEU A 100 -11.71 21.60 -5.00
C LEU A 100 -12.43 21.14 -6.28
N ARG A 101 -11.83 21.45 -7.43
CA ARG A 101 -12.31 21.02 -8.75
C ARG A 101 -11.71 19.67 -9.13
N ARG A 102 -12.57 18.65 -9.19
CA ARG A 102 -12.20 17.27 -9.57
C ARG A 102 -11.45 17.21 -10.91
N ASP A 103 -11.90 17.98 -11.89
CA ASP A 103 -11.35 18.01 -13.25
C ASP A 103 -10.02 18.75 -13.35
N ALA A 104 -9.67 19.55 -12.34
CA ALA A 104 -8.40 20.25 -12.26
C ALA A 104 -7.29 19.40 -11.62
N MET A 105 -7.63 18.34 -10.88
CA MET A 105 -6.63 17.49 -10.23
C MET A 105 -5.83 16.69 -11.26
N ARG A 106 -4.51 16.83 -11.17
CA ARG A 106 -3.56 16.14 -12.05
C ARG A 106 -2.38 15.61 -11.24
N VAL A 107 -1.88 14.44 -11.64
CA VAL A 107 -0.61 13.86 -11.17
C VAL A 107 0.33 13.88 -12.35
N ASP A 108 1.46 14.56 -12.22
CA ASP A 108 2.46 14.73 -13.30
C ASP A 108 1.83 15.24 -14.61
N GLY A 109 0.90 16.20 -14.48
CA GLY A 109 0.19 16.81 -15.61
C GLY A 109 -0.92 15.96 -16.23
N ARG A 110 -1.13 14.72 -15.77
CA ARG A 110 -2.17 13.80 -16.26
C ARG A 110 -3.36 13.73 -15.29
N PRO A 111 -4.59 13.50 -15.78
CA PRO A 111 -5.73 13.22 -14.89
C PRO A 111 -5.42 12.03 -13.99
N ALA A 112 -5.74 12.10 -12.70
CA ALA A 112 -5.50 11.02 -11.75
C ALA A 112 -6.39 9.79 -12.09
N PRO A 113 -5.84 8.70 -12.65
CA PRO A 113 -6.65 7.59 -13.15
C PRO A 113 -7.09 6.69 -11.99
N GLY A 114 -8.34 6.19 -12.05
CA GLY A 114 -8.83 5.21 -11.08
C GLY A 114 -9.11 5.75 -9.67
N VAL A 115 -9.17 7.07 -9.49
CA VAL A 115 -9.49 7.69 -8.21
C VAL A 115 -11.01 7.79 -8.03
N GLU A 116 -11.52 7.18 -6.97
CA GLU A 116 -12.88 7.43 -6.48
C GLU A 116 -12.85 8.67 -5.57
N TRP A 117 -13.76 9.61 -5.84
CA TRP A 117 -13.83 10.87 -5.12
C TRP A 117 -15.00 10.89 -4.15
N ARG A 118 -14.73 11.24 -2.91
CA ARG A 118 -15.74 11.44 -1.87
C ARG A 118 -15.55 12.82 -1.24
N ALA A 119 -16.65 13.55 -1.12
CA ALA A 119 -16.69 14.74 -0.28
C ALA A 119 -16.94 14.27 1.17
N THR A 120 -16.17 14.83 2.10
CA THR A 120 -16.31 14.62 3.55
C THR A 120 -16.79 15.89 4.20
#